data_AF-A0A3R6J578-F1
#
_entry.id   AF-A0A3R6J578-F1
#
_cell.length_a   1.000
_cell.length_b   1.000
_cell.length_c   1.000
_cell.angle_alpha   90.00
_cell.angle_beta   90.00
_cell.angle_gamma   90.00
#
_symmetry.space_group_name_H-M   'P 1'
#
loop_
_entity.id
_entity.type
_entity.pdbx_description
1 polymer ?
#
loop_
_entity_poly.entity_id
_entity_poly.type
_entity_poly.pdbx_seq_one_letter_code
_entity_poly.pdbx_strand_id
1 'polypeptide(L)'
;MEIKKRRAKSISYGSKRSLKDIKYIVIHFTGNKGDTAKNNADFYATGNTREAGAHFFVDKKSEIWESVPMEYTAWAVGHFFTRKNGAASYYKKCTNDNSVSIELCDCKKGVSWEQMLAIRELVLYIQKRCPNAKTIIRHWDVNGKACPEPMVGKGNLKWKHLYNKIMYNYQYRAKVTKAAAIRSSKGVKPTNKIGSINPGEVVKISKVVGAWGRLLNKKNDKWQWISLKKVKEI
;
A
#
# COMPACT_ATOMS: atom_id res chain seq x y z
N MET A 1 4.60 -15.48 2.34
CA MET A 1 3.31 -14.91 1.91
C MET A 1 2.59 -15.92 1.05
N GLU A 2 1.34 -16.24 1.36
CA GLU A 2 0.47 -17.07 0.52
C GLU A 2 -0.33 -16.17 -0.42
N ILE A 3 -0.44 -16.54 -1.70
CA ILE A 3 -1.31 -15.87 -2.68
C ILE A 3 -2.31 -16.90 -3.18
N LYS A 4 -3.58 -16.72 -2.83
CA LYS A 4 -4.68 -17.58 -3.30
C LYS A 4 -5.10 -17.16 -4.70
N LYS A 5 -5.74 -18.06 -5.44
CA LYS A 5 -6.08 -17.83 -6.85
C LYS A 5 -7.55 -18.07 -7.12
N ARG A 6 -8.17 -17.13 -7.83
CA ARG A 6 -9.52 -17.28 -8.40
C ARG A 6 -9.58 -16.49 -9.70
N ARG A 7 -9.38 -17.18 -10.81
CA ARG A 7 -9.28 -16.54 -12.14
C ARG A 7 -10.59 -15.81 -12.47
N ALA A 8 -10.47 -14.53 -12.83
CA ALA A 8 -11.58 -13.72 -13.31
C ALA A 8 -12.17 -14.27 -14.63
N LYS A 9 -13.39 -13.84 -14.98
CA LYS A 9 -13.96 -14.02 -16.32
C LYS A 9 -13.12 -13.29 -17.37
N SER A 10 -13.09 -13.81 -18.59
CA SER A 10 -12.33 -13.24 -19.71
C SER A 10 -12.63 -11.77 -19.99
N ILE A 11 -13.87 -11.30 -19.75
CA ILE A 11 -14.23 -9.88 -19.86
C ILE A 11 -13.40 -8.95 -18.97
N SER A 12 -12.72 -9.49 -17.95
CA SER A 12 -11.95 -8.70 -16.97
C SER A 12 -10.51 -8.42 -17.41
N TYR A 13 -10.04 -9.08 -18.47
CA TYR A 13 -8.64 -9.00 -18.91
C TYR A 13 -8.49 -9.09 -20.44
N GLY A 14 -7.44 -8.46 -20.94
CA GLY A 14 -7.08 -8.44 -22.36
C GLY A 14 -6.02 -9.47 -22.71
N SER A 15 -5.23 -9.11 -23.72
CA SER A 15 -4.18 -9.96 -24.30
C SER A 15 -3.10 -10.38 -23.30
N LYS A 16 -2.40 -11.46 -23.66
CA LYS A 16 -1.14 -11.84 -23.01
C LYS A 16 -0.07 -10.77 -23.25
N ARG A 17 0.85 -10.62 -22.31
CA ARG A 17 1.99 -9.70 -22.35
C ARG A 17 3.20 -10.25 -21.60
N SER A 18 4.39 -9.73 -21.89
CA SER A 18 5.60 -10.11 -21.17
C SER A 18 5.66 -9.43 -19.81
N LEU A 19 6.13 -10.15 -18.78
CA LEU A 19 6.37 -9.54 -17.47
C LEU A 19 7.46 -8.45 -17.50
N LYS A 20 8.32 -8.46 -18.53
CA LYS A 20 9.32 -7.41 -18.76
C LYS A 20 8.69 -6.09 -19.23
N ASP A 21 7.49 -6.12 -19.80
CA ASP A 21 6.80 -4.92 -20.29
C ASP A 21 6.10 -4.15 -19.16
N ILE A 22 5.96 -4.78 -17.98
CA ILE A 22 5.36 -4.18 -16.79
C ILE A 22 6.36 -3.20 -16.17
N LYS A 23 5.98 -1.92 -16.17
CA LYS A 23 6.78 -0.80 -15.65
C LYS A 23 6.20 -0.19 -14.37
N TYR A 24 4.90 -0.39 -14.15
CA TYR A 24 4.16 0.26 -13.08
C TYR A 24 3.42 -0.74 -12.18
N ILE A 25 3.30 -0.39 -10.90
CA ILE A 25 2.36 -1.02 -9.97
C ILE A 25 1.37 0.05 -9.55
N VAL A 26 0.08 -0.20 -9.78
CA VAL A 26 -0.99 0.77 -9.54
C VAL A 26 -1.80 0.32 -8.33
N ILE A 27 -1.85 1.18 -7.32
CA ILE A 27 -2.64 0.98 -6.11
C ILE A 27 -4.03 1.59 -6.32
N HIS A 28 -5.05 0.81 -6.04
CA HIS A 28 -6.47 1.14 -6.13
C HIS A 28 -7.18 0.94 -4.78
N PHE A 29 -8.48 1.19 -4.73
CA PHE A 29 -9.35 0.67 -3.69
C PHE A 29 -10.68 0.25 -4.29
N THR A 30 -11.30 -0.75 -3.67
CA THR A 30 -12.55 -1.33 -4.16
C THR A 30 -13.73 -0.36 -4.03
N GLY A 31 -13.60 0.67 -3.19
CA GLY A 31 -14.70 1.58 -2.88
C GLY A 31 -15.78 0.95 -1.99
N ASN A 32 -15.55 -0.25 -1.46
CA ASN A 32 -16.51 -0.99 -0.65
C ASN A 32 -16.19 -0.87 0.85
N LYS A 33 -17.19 -1.19 1.68
CA LYS A 33 -17.07 -1.28 3.14
C LYS A 33 -17.25 -2.74 3.55
N GLY A 34 -16.29 -3.28 4.28
CA GLY A 34 -16.33 -4.65 4.79
C GLY A 34 -16.12 -5.76 3.75
N ASP A 35 -15.73 -5.43 2.52
CA ASP A 35 -15.39 -6.43 1.52
C ASP A 35 -14.04 -7.11 1.81
N THR A 36 -13.89 -8.33 1.33
CA THR A 36 -12.66 -9.11 1.44
C THR A 36 -12.01 -9.33 0.08
N ALA A 37 -10.75 -9.76 0.08
CA ALA A 37 -10.03 -10.13 -1.14
C ALA A 37 -10.72 -11.29 -1.85
N LYS A 38 -11.18 -12.30 -1.08
CA LYS A 38 -11.97 -13.42 -1.60
C LYS A 38 -13.26 -12.95 -2.25
N ASN A 39 -14.05 -12.07 -1.61
CA ASN A 39 -15.32 -11.61 -2.18
C ASN A 39 -15.12 -10.93 -3.53
N ASN A 40 -14.10 -10.08 -3.67
CA ASN A 40 -13.82 -9.42 -4.93
C ASN A 40 -13.31 -10.41 -5.99
N ALA A 41 -12.40 -11.31 -5.62
CA ALA A 41 -11.90 -12.33 -6.55
C ALA A 41 -13.03 -13.26 -7.05
N ASP A 42 -13.96 -13.64 -6.17
CA ASP A 42 -15.17 -14.40 -6.53
C ASP A 42 -16.09 -13.59 -7.45
N PHE A 43 -16.34 -12.30 -7.14
CA PHE A 43 -17.14 -11.42 -7.99
C PHE A 43 -16.59 -11.33 -9.41
N TYR A 44 -15.28 -11.11 -9.58
CA TYR A 44 -14.68 -11.04 -10.91
C TYR A 44 -14.66 -12.40 -11.64
N ALA A 45 -14.71 -13.51 -10.91
CA ALA A 45 -14.77 -14.86 -11.48
C ALA A 45 -16.17 -15.32 -11.89
N THR A 46 -17.24 -14.77 -11.30
CA THR A 46 -18.62 -15.25 -11.56
C THR A 46 -19.58 -14.13 -11.98
N GLY A 47 -19.56 -13.01 -11.28
CA GLY A 47 -20.57 -11.95 -11.40
C GLY A 47 -20.22 -10.80 -12.35
N ASN A 48 -18.95 -10.67 -12.78
CA ASN A 48 -18.57 -9.52 -13.61
C ASN A 48 -19.19 -9.57 -15.01
N THR A 49 -19.74 -8.44 -15.44
CA THR A 49 -20.43 -8.22 -16.72
C THR A 49 -19.87 -7.02 -17.50
N ARG A 50 -18.75 -6.44 -17.05
CA ARG A 50 -18.12 -5.27 -17.68
C ARG A 50 -16.60 -5.46 -17.82
N GLU A 51 -16.00 -4.65 -18.69
CA GLU A 51 -14.54 -4.55 -18.83
C GLU A 51 -13.91 -3.88 -17.60
N ALA A 52 -13.79 -4.64 -16.53
CA ALA A 52 -13.18 -4.23 -15.28
C ALA A 52 -12.47 -5.44 -14.66
N GLY A 53 -11.32 -5.20 -14.05
CA GLY A 53 -10.57 -6.24 -13.34
C GLY A 53 -9.35 -5.68 -12.62
N ALA A 54 -8.74 -6.49 -11.78
CA ALA A 54 -7.45 -6.22 -11.15
C ALA A 54 -6.65 -7.50 -11.03
N HIS A 55 -5.33 -7.36 -10.88
CA HIS A 55 -4.46 -8.52 -10.77
C HIS A 55 -4.58 -9.14 -9.39
N PHE A 56 -4.54 -8.29 -8.37
CA PHE A 56 -4.58 -8.70 -6.97
C PHE A 56 -5.61 -7.92 -6.18
N PHE A 57 -6.27 -8.61 -5.26
CA PHE A 57 -7.06 -8.02 -4.18
C PHE A 57 -6.35 -8.27 -2.85
N VAL A 58 -6.26 -7.25 -2.00
CA VAL A 58 -5.62 -7.34 -0.69
C VAL A 58 -6.59 -6.86 0.37
N ASP A 59 -6.95 -7.75 1.29
CA ASP A 59 -7.89 -7.41 2.35
C ASP A 59 -7.23 -6.76 3.57
N LYS A 60 -8.07 -6.28 4.48
CA LYS A 60 -7.64 -5.59 5.69
C LYS A 60 -6.89 -6.48 6.68
N LYS A 61 -6.99 -7.80 6.53
CA LYS A 61 -6.42 -8.85 7.40
C LYS A 61 -5.25 -9.59 6.74
N SER A 62 -4.65 -9.01 5.69
CA SER A 62 -3.50 -9.52 4.95
C SER A 62 -3.78 -10.65 3.96
N GLU A 63 -5.03 -11.02 3.71
CA GLU A 63 -5.35 -12.03 2.70
C GLU A 63 -5.17 -11.45 1.30
N ILE A 64 -4.52 -12.22 0.41
CA ILE A 64 -4.23 -11.82 -0.97
C ILE A 64 -4.82 -12.84 -1.93
N TRP A 65 -5.57 -12.35 -2.92
CA TRP A 65 -6.10 -13.16 -4.02
C TRP A 65 -5.63 -12.62 -5.37
N GLU A 66 -5.02 -13.48 -6.18
CA GLU A 66 -4.76 -13.26 -7.59
C GLU A 66 -6.01 -13.57 -8.41
N SER A 67 -6.51 -12.57 -9.13
CA SER A 67 -7.71 -12.68 -9.97
C SER A 67 -7.37 -12.65 -11.46
N VAL A 68 -6.44 -11.78 -11.87
CA VAL A 68 -5.86 -11.77 -13.22
C VAL A 68 -4.36 -12.01 -13.11
N PRO A 69 -3.80 -13.08 -13.69
CA PRO A 69 -2.35 -13.30 -13.75
C PRO A 69 -1.64 -12.15 -14.45
N MET A 70 -0.43 -11.82 -13.98
CA MET A 70 0.34 -10.65 -14.46
C MET A 70 0.72 -10.75 -15.94
N GLU A 71 0.78 -11.96 -16.49
CA GLU A 71 0.99 -12.24 -17.91
C GLU A 71 -0.18 -11.80 -18.80
N TYR A 72 -1.28 -11.31 -18.22
CA TYR A 72 -2.42 -10.74 -18.92
C TYR A 72 -2.63 -9.29 -18.51
N THR A 73 -3.14 -8.48 -19.44
CA THR A 73 -3.59 -7.12 -19.16
C THR A 73 -4.88 -7.15 -18.33
N ALA A 74 -4.94 -6.47 -17.17
CA ALA A 74 -6.21 -6.27 -16.45
C ALA A 74 -6.85 -4.92 -16.81
N TRP A 75 -8.17 -4.88 -16.99
CA TRP A 75 -8.91 -3.63 -17.26
C TRP A 75 -9.14 -2.82 -15.99
N ALA A 76 -8.14 -2.01 -15.59
CA ALA A 76 -8.10 -1.38 -14.27
C ALA A 76 -7.91 0.13 -14.31
N VAL A 77 -7.09 0.65 -15.23
CA VAL A 77 -6.66 2.06 -15.19
C VAL A 77 -7.42 3.00 -16.14
N GLY A 78 -8.37 2.48 -16.92
CA GLY A 78 -9.46 3.23 -17.58
C GLY A 78 -9.10 4.47 -18.40
N HIS A 79 -10.13 5.25 -18.78
CA HIS A 79 -10.01 6.48 -19.55
C HIS A 79 -9.59 7.69 -18.68
N PHE A 80 -9.41 8.87 -19.29
CA PHE A 80 -9.04 10.10 -18.59
C PHE A 80 -10.14 10.64 -17.67
N PHE A 81 -9.79 11.15 -16.49
CA PHE A 81 -10.72 11.82 -15.58
C PHE A 81 -10.41 13.31 -15.43
N THR A 82 -9.21 13.67 -14.95
CA THR A 82 -8.85 15.08 -14.71
C THR A 82 -7.34 15.30 -14.53
N ARG A 83 -6.87 16.52 -14.78
CA ARG A 83 -5.51 16.99 -14.41
C ARG A 83 -5.48 17.96 -13.23
N LYS A 84 -6.64 18.29 -12.66
CA LYS A 84 -6.73 19.27 -11.56
C LYS A 84 -5.85 18.83 -10.38
N ASN A 85 -5.25 19.80 -9.69
CA ASN A 85 -4.47 19.58 -8.46
C ASN A 85 -3.30 18.58 -8.60
N GLY A 86 -2.71 18.50 -9.80
CA GLY A 86 -1.55 17.63 -10.09
C GLY A 86 -1.89 16.16 -10.37
N ALA A 87 -3.17 15.86 -10.62
CA ALA A 87 -3.63 14.53 -11.00
C ALA A 87 -3.14 14.12 -12.41
N ALA A 88 -3.21 12.82 -12.72
CA ALA A 88 -2.95 12.29 -14.07
C ALA A 88 -1.54 12.60 -14.63
N SER A 89 -0.54 12.66 -13.76
CA SER A 89 0.88 12.87 -14.11
C SER A 89 1.48 11.73 -14.96
N TYR A 90 0.84 10.55 -14.93
CA TYR A 90 1.18 9.36 -15.70
C TYR A 90 0.18 9.04 -16.81
N TYR A 91 -0.71 9.98 -17.17
CA TYR A 91 -1.69 9.74 -18.22
C TYR A 91 -1.03 9.43 -19.56
N LYS A 92 -1.49 8.36 -20.21
CA LYS A 92 -0.90 7.73 -21.41
C LYS A 92 0.52 7.15 -21.25
N LYS A 93 1.15 7.29 -20.07
CA LYS A 93 2.45 6.66 -19.74
C LYS A 93 2.23 5.30 -19.06
N CYS A 94 1.43 5.30 -18.00
CA CYS A 94 0.93 4.07 -17.38
C CYS A 94 -0.39 3.69 -18.05
N THR A 95 -0.47 2.47 -18.57
CA THR A 95 -1.61 1.90 -19.30
C THR A 95 -1.99 0.56 -18.67
N ASN A 96 -3.12 -0.02 -19.08
CA ASN A 96 -3.48 -1.37 -18.64
C ASN A 96 -2.35 -2.37 -19.03
N ASP A 97 -1.75 -2.20 -20.21
CA ASP A 97 -0.76 -3.12 -20.78
C ASP A 97 0.61 -3.09 -20.14
N ASN A 98 0.99 -2.03 -19.42
CA ASN A 98 2.31 -1.93 -18.77
C ASN A 98 2.25 -1.80 -17.24
N SER A 99 1.13 -2.19 -16.63
CA SER A 99 0.92 -2.07 -15.19
C SER A 99 0.32 -3.31 -14.52
N VAL A 100 0.70 -3.55 -13.27
CA VAL A 100 0.02 -4.48 -12.35
C VAL A 100 -0.84 -3.68 -11.38
N SER A 101 -2.12 -4.00 -11.32
CA SER A 101 -3.13 -3.31 -10.49
C SER A 101 -3.46 -4.11 -9.24
N ILE A 102 -3.35 -3.46 -8.08
CA ILE A 102 -3.66 -4.00 -6.75
C ILE A 102 -4.83 -3.22 -6.16
N GLU A 103 -5.91 -3.93 -5.84
CA GLU A 103 -7.11 -3.39 -5.20
C GLU A 103 -7.09 -3.58 -3.69
N LEU A 104 -7.28 -2.50 -2.95
CA LEU A 104 -7.34 -2.53 -1.48
C LEU A 104 -8.78 -2.59 -1.00
N CYS A 105 -9.13 -3.66 -0.29
CA CYS A 105 -10.47 -3.87 0.28
C CYS A 105 -10.62 -3.12 1.64
N ASP A 106 -11.85 -2.74 1.98
CA ASP A 106 -12.24 -2.07 3.24
C ASP A 106 -11.32 -0.93 3.71
N CYS A 107 -10.77 -0.14 2.78
CA CYS A 107 -9.76 0.88 3.12
C CYS A 107 -10.29 2.32 3.09
N LYS A 108 -11.63 2.55 3.09
CA LYS A 108 -12.23 3.91 3.11
C LYS A 108 -11.72 4.79 4.25
N LYS A 109 -11.45 4.20 5.42
CA LYS A 109 -10.90 4.91 6.58
C LYS A 109 -9.36 5.03 6.54
N GLY A 110 -8.72 4.41 5.56
CA GLY A 110 -7.27 4.22 5.47
C GLY A 110 -6.89 2.74 5.49
N VAL A 111 -5.64 2.46 5.17
CA VAL A 111 -5.07 1.11 5.11
C VAL A 111 -4.73 0.63 6.52
N SER A 112 -5.12 -0.60 6.88
CA SER A 112 -4.72 -1.19 8.17
C SER A 112 -3.22 -1.52 8.21
N TRP A 113 -2.69 -1.79 9.40
CA TRP A 113 -1.30 -2.21 9.54
C TRP A 113 -1.02 -3.54 8.84
N GLU A 114 -1.92 -4.49 8.99
CA GLU A 114 -1.88 -5.83 8.41
C GLU A 114 -1.91 -5.75 6.87
N GLN A 115 -2.84 -4.96 6.32
CA GLN A 115 -2.92 -4.70 4.89
C GLN A 115 -1.66 -4.00 4.35
N MET A 116 -1.10 -3.03 5.07
CA MET A 116 0.18 -2.40 4.68
C MET A 116 1.36 -3.40 4.63
N LEU A 117 1.39 -4.40 5.50
CA LEU A 117 2.40 -5.46 5.46
C LEU A 117 2.21 -6.34 4.22
N ALA A 118 0.98 -6.79 3.98
CA ALA A 118 0.63 -7.62 2.83
C ALA A 118 0.95 -6.93 1.50
N ILE A 119 0.62 -5.64 1.35
CA ILE A 119 0.93 -4.87 0.13
C ILE A 119 2.45 -4.77 -0.06
N ARG A 120 3.23 -4.55 0.99
CA ARG A 120 4.70 -4.50 0.88
C ARG A 120 5.23 -5.84 0.36
N GLU A 121 4.81 -6.95 0.95
CA GLU A 121 5.25 -8.29 0.52
C GLU A 121 4.82 -8.58 -0.92
N LEU A 122 3.60 -8.20 -1.29
CA LEU A 122 3.07 -8.35 -2.64
C LEU A 122 3.85 -7.52 -3.67
N VAL A 123 4.17 -6.27 -3.35
CA VAL A 123 4.98 -5.42 -4.23
C VAL A 123 6.38 -6.02 -4.44
N LEU A 124 7.02 -6.51 -3.38
CA LEU A 124 8.32 -7.17 -3.51
C LEU A 124 8.23 -8.44 -4.37
N TYR A 125 7.15 -9.22 -4.21
CA TYR A 125 6.87 -10.38 -5.06
C TYR A 125 6.69 -9.98 -6.53
N ILE A 126 5.93 -8.93 -6.82
CA ILE A 126 5.72 -8.42 -8.18
C ILE A 126 7.04 -7.96 -8.78
N GLN A 127 7.84 -7.17 -8.05
CA GLN A 127 9.12 -6.65 -8.52
C GLN A 127 10.15 -7.74 -8.79
N LYS A 128 10.13 -8.84 -8.02
CA LYS A 128 10.97 -10.02 -8.28
C LYS A 128 10.64 -10.68 -9.62
N ARG A 129 9.38 -10.68 -10.03
CA ARG A 129 8.91 -11.31 -11.29
C ARG A 129 8.88 -10.33 -12.48
N CYS A 130 8.70 -9.05 -12.20
CA CYS A 130 8.56 -7.96 -13.16
C CYS A 130 9.69 -6.94 -12.90
N PRO A 131 10.91 -7.19 -13.38
CA PRO A 131 12.11 -6.42 -12.98
C PRO A 131 12.05 -4.92 -13.35
N ASN A 132 11.18 -4.56 -14.29
CA ASN A 132 10.96 -3.17 -14.72
C ASN A 132 9.88 -2.44 -13.91
N ALA A 133 9.14 -3.13 -13.03
CA ALA A 133 8.03 -2.60 -12.24
C ALA A 133 8.50 -1.74 -11.04
N LYS A 134 9.28 -0.69 -11.33
CA LYS A 134 9.94 0.16 -10.32
C LYS A 134 9.07 1.32 -9.84
N THR A 135 8.06 1.69 -10.62
CA THR A 135 7.23 2.87 -10.33
C THR A 135 5.91 2.46 -9.68
N ILE A 136 5.66 2.92 -8.46
CA ILE A 136 4.46 2.61 -7.68
C ILE A 136 3.62 3.87 -7.55
N ILE A 137 2.40 3.82 -8.05
CA ILE A 137 1.53 4.99 -8.23
C ILE A 137 0.08 4.65 -7.91
N ARG A 138 -0.76 5.67 -7.69
CA ARG A 138 -2.21 5.52 -7.51
C ARG A 138 -2.91 5.60 -8.87
N HIS A 139 -4.13 5.08 -8.98
CA HIS A 139 -4.97 5.34 -10.15
C HIS A 139 -5.17 6.85 -10.41
N TRP A 140 -5.23 7.65 -9.35
CA TRP A 140 -5.23 9.12 -9.40
C TRP A 140 -4.01 9.70 -10.12
N ASP A 141 -2.81 9.13 -9.93
CA ASP A 141 -1.61 9.54 -10.64
C ASP A 141 -1.67 9.13 -12.12
N VAL A 142 -2.36 8.02 -12.45
CA VAL A 142 -2.50 7.52 -13.82
C VAL A 142 -3.43 8.39 -14.65
N ASN A 143 -4.70 8.53 -14.27
CA ASN A 143 -5.71 9.18 -15.11
C ASN A 143 -6.53 10.27 -14.39
N GLY A 144 -6.25 10.49 -13.09
CA GLY A 144 -6.94 11.47 -12.26
C GLY A 144 -8.23 11.00 -11.61
N LYS A 145 -8.62 9.72 -11.77
CA LYS A 145 -9.73 9.14 -11.01
C LYS A 145 -9.45 9.32 -9.52
N ALA A 146 -10.48 9.63 -8.73
CA ALA A 146 -10.36 9.71 -7.28
C ALA A 146 -10.18 8.31 -6.64
N CYS A 147 -9.08 7.63 -6.97
CA CYS A 147 -8.81 6.25 -6.60
C CYS A 147 -7.30 6.07 -6.29
N PRO A 148 -6.93 5.57 -5.11
CA PRO A 148 -7.81 5.31 -3.97
C PRO A 148 -8.25 6.62 -3.29
N GLU A 149 -9.56 6.86 -3.15
CA GLU A 149 -10.15 8.13 -2.67
C GLU A 149 -9.52 8.67 -1.37
N PRO A 150 -9.29 7.85 -0.31
CA PRO A 150 -8.68 8.36 0.92
C PRO A 150 -7.23 8.84 0.76
N MET A 151 -6.61 8.52 -0.37
CA MET A 151 -5.19 8.70 -0.65
C MET A 151 -4.94 9.62 -1.84
N VAL A 152 -5.94 10.35 -2.36
CA VAL A 152 -5.76 11.27 -3.48
C VAL A 152 -5.19 12.62 -3.06
N GLY A 153 -4.67 13.38 -4.03
CA GLY A 153 -4.14 14.72 -3.83
C GLY A 153 -2.63 14.78 -3.59
N LYS A 154 -2.05 15.94 -3.87
CA LYS A 154 -0.63 16.24 -3.66
C LYS A 154 -0.34 16.29 -2.15
N GLY A 155 0.74 15.64 -1.73
CA GLY A 155 1.16 15.65 -0.32
C GLY A 155 0.25 14.87 0.64
N ASN A 156 -0.66 14.02 0.13
CA ASN A 156 -1.55 13.22 0.97
C ASN A 156 -0.74 12.32 1.93
N LEU A 157 -0.92 12.51 3.24
CA LEU A 157 -0.17 11.79 4.27
C LEU A 157 -0.48 10.29 4.29
N LYS A 158 -1.73 9.87 4.06
CA LYS A 158 -2.09 8.44 4.01
C LYS A 158 -1.35 7.74 2.86
N TRP A 159 -1.27 8.39 1.70
CA TRP A 159 -0.45 7.88 0.59
C TRP A 159 1.04 7.87 0.94
N LYS A 160 1.58 8.96 1.50
CA LYS A 160 2.99 9.04 1.92
C LYS A 160 3.34 7.90 2.90
N HIS A 161 2.45 7.60 3.86
CA HIS A 161 2.64 6.52 4.84
C HIS A 161 2.65 5.14 4.19
N LEU A 162 1.69 4.87 3.30
CA LEU A 162 1.65 3.61 2.56
C LEU A 162 2.88 3.46 1.66
N TYR A 163 3.19 4.48 0.86
CA TYR A 163 4.33 4.48 -0.05
C TYR A 163 5.65 4.26 0.69
N ASN A 164 5.87 4.98 1.80
CA ASN A 164 7.05 4.77 2.64
C ASN A 164 7.13 3.35 3.18
N LYS A 165 5.98 2.77 3.56
CA LYS A 165 5.94 1.40 4.07
C LYS A 165 6.32 0.41 2.97
N ILE A 166 5.80 0.60 1.76
CA ILE A 166 6.12 -0.22 0.59
C ILE A 166 7.59 -0.10 0.21
N MET A 167 8.14 1.11 0.15
CA MET A 167 9.51 1.34 -0.32
C MET A 167 10.56 1.10 0.76
N TYR A 168 10.33 1.62 1.96
CA TYR A 168 11.36 1.78 3.00
C TYR A 168 11.05 1.06 4.32
N ASN A 169 9.95 0.30 4.38
CA ASN A 169 9.53 -0.51 5.52
C ASN A 169 9.11 0.27 6.79
N TYR A 170 9.02 1.60 6.73
CA TYR A 170 8.50 2.47 7.80
C TYR A 170 7.30 3.30 7.32
N GLN A 171 6.43 3.78 8.22
CA GLN A 171 5.31 4.66 7.85
C GLN A 171 5.78 6.10 7.63
N TYR A 172 6.51 6.66 8.59
CA TYR A 172 7.06 8.02 8.46
C TYR A 172 8.35 8.19 9.26
N ARG A 173 9.08 9.26 8.94
CA ARG A 173 10.19 9.75 9.76
C ARG A 173 9.65 10.78 10.74
N ALA A 174 10.22 10.83 11.93
CA ALA A 174 9.84 11.81 12.92
C ALA A 174 11.07 12.41 13.59
N LYS A 175 11.09 13.72 13.77
CA LYS A 175 12.10 14.43 14.55
C LYS A 175 11.71 14.39 16.02
N VAL A 176 12.64 14.02 16.89
CA VAL A 176 12.46 14.08 18.35
C VAL A 176 12.43 15.55 18.77
N THR A 177 11.33 15.98 19.39
CA THR A 177 11.11 17.38 19.79
C THR A 177 11.47 17.64 21.25
N LYS A 178 11.49 16.60 22.07
CA LYS A 178 11.85 16.63 23.50
C LYS A 178 12.57 15.34 23.86
N ALA A 179 13.49 15.37 24.82
CA ALA A 179 14.17 14.18 25.30
C ALA A 179 13.14 13.08 25.62
N ALA A 180 13.37 11.88 25.08
CA ALA A 180 12.38 10.80 25.10
C ALA A 180 13.01 9.49 25.56
N ALA A 181 12.28 8.74 26.39
CA ALA A 181 12.66 7.38 26.73
C ALA A 181 12.39 6.44 25.55
N ILE A 182 13.36 5.60 25.22
CA ILE A 182 13.18 4.44 24.35
C ILE A 182 12.76 3.26 25.20
N ARG A 183 11.70 2.57 24.78
CA ARG A 183 11.09 1.50 25.57
C ARG A 183 11.04 0.17 24.83
N SER A 184 11.15 -0.95 25.56
CA SER A 184 11.05 -2.32 25.01
C SER A 184 9.61 -2.74 24.69
N SER A 185 8.62 -1.98 25.16
CA SER A 185 7.20 -2.19 24.90
C SER A 185 6.46 -0.86 24.92
N LYS A 186 5.27 -0.82 24.31
CA LYS A 186 4.35 0.32 24.42
C LYS A 186 3.94 0.55 25.89
N GLY A 187 3.76 1.81 26.28
CA GLY A 187 3.37 2.20 27.63
C GLY A 187 4.55 2.59 28.53
N VAL A 188 4.26 3.24 29.65
CA VAL A 188 5.25 3.53 30.69
C VAL A 188 5.17 2.43 31.74
N LYS A 189 6.26 1.69 31.94
CA LYS A 189 6.39 0.68 32.99
C LYS A 189 7.73 0.87 33.71
N PRO A 190 7.86 0.45 34.98
CA PRO A 190 9.11 0.58 35.73
C PRO A 190 10.32 -0.02 35.01
N THR A 191 10.15 -1.19 34.37
CA THR A 191 11.24 -2.00 33.81
C THR A 191 11.42 -1.87 32.30
N ASN A 192 10.58 -1.09 31.61
CA ASN A 192 10.58 -1.10 30.14
C ASN A 192 11.38 0.03 29.49
N LYS A 193 11.97 0.96 30.26
CA LYS A 193 12.92 1.94 29.73
C LYS A 193 14.24 1.24 29.43
N ILE A 194 14.68 1.28 28.17
CA ILE A 194 15.91 0.62 27.68
C ILE A 194 16.92 1.60 27.08
N GLY A 195 16.62 2.89 27.16
CA GLY A 195 17.46 3.96 26.68
C GLY A 195 16.73 5.29 26.62
N SER A 196 17.40 6.28 26.04
CA SER A 196 16.87 7.61 25.76
C SER A 196 17.34 8.10 24.39
N ILE A 197 16.65 9.09 23.86
CA ILE A 197 17.00 9.77 22.62
C ILE A 197 16.84 11.27 22.81
N ASN A 198 17.81 12.03 22.30
CA ASN A 198 17.90 13.48 22.48
C ASN A 198 17.02 14.23 21.47
N PRO A 199 16.59 15.46 21.79
CA PRO A 199 15.96 16.35 20.81
C PRO A 199 16.84 16.53 19.58
N GLY A 200 16.23 16.70 18.41
CA GLY A 200 16.95 16.88 17.14
C GLY A 200 17.12 15.61 16.33
N GLU A 201 17.27 14.47 17.01
CA GLU A 201 17.42 13.14 16.40
C GLU A 201 16.22 12.76 15.52
N VAL A 202 16.47 11.95 14.49
CA VAL A 202 15.42 11.48 13.58
C VAL A 202 15.21 9.98 13.75
N VAL A 203 13.96 9.60 14.02
CA VAL A 203 13.53 8.21 14.13
C VAL A 203 12.65 7.78 12.96
N LYS A 204 12.68 6.49 12.62
CA LYS A 204 11.77 5.87 11.64
C LYS A 204 10.65 5.16 12.38
N ILE A 205 9.42 5.68 12.29
CA ILE A 205 8.24 5.06 12.91
C ILE A 205 7.72 3.97 11.97
N SER A 206 7.81 2.72 12.41
CA SER A 206 7.36 1.56 11.65
C SER A 206 5.86 1.29 11.81
N LYS A 207 5.29 1.49 13.00
CA LYS A 207 3.86 1.27 13.29
C LYS A 207 3.38 2.26 14.36
N VAL A 208 2.20 2.83 14.18
CA VAL A 208 1.50 3.61 15.21
C VAL A 208 0.50 2.75 15.98
N VAL A 209 0.50 2.85 17.30
CA VAL A 209 -0.46 2.20 18.20
C VAL A 209 -0.85 3.18 19.31
N GLY A 210 -2.02 3.82 19.16
CA GLY A 210 -2.45 4.88 20.07
C GLY A 210 -1.40 6.00 20.16
N ALA A 211 -0.97 6.35 21.37
CA ALA A 211 0.04 7.39 21.60
C ALA A 211 1.51 6.91 21.43
N TRP A 212 1.74 5.74 20.84
CA TRP A 212 3.06 5.11 20.76
C TRP A 212 3.46 4.78 19.32
N GLY A 213 4.71 5.09 18.99
CA GLY A 213 5.34 4.72 17.73
C GLY A 213 6.32 3.59 17.96
N ARG A 214 6.15 2.48 17.23
CA ARG A 214 7.16 1.43 17.14
C ARG A 214 8.26 1.91 16.22
N LEU A 215 9.52 1.80 16.64
CA LEU A 215 10.66 2.13 15.78
C LEU A 215 10.89 1.02 14.75
N LEU A 216 11.58 1.34 13.66
CA LEU A 216 11.95 0.37 12.62
C LEU A 216 13.01 -0.63 13.10
N ASN A 217 13.98 -0.17 13.89
CA ASN A 217 15.08 -1.00 14.34
C ASN A 217 14.71 -1.73 15.62
N LYS A 218 15.22 -2.96 15.75
CA LYS A 218 15.15 -3.76 16.96
C LYS A 218 16.45 -3.59 17.75
N LYS A 219 16.39 -3.80 19.06
CA LYS A 219 17.57 -3.96 19.93
C LYS A 219 17.41 -5.29 20.66
N ASN A 220 18.40 -6.18 20.52
CA ASN A 220 18.36 -7.55 21.08
C ASN A 220 17.06 -8.28 20.72
N ASP A 221 16.72 -8.27 19.43
CA ASP A 221 15.48 -8.81 18.84
C ASP A 221 14.14 -8.24 19.34
N LYS A 222 14.19 -7.27 20.26
CA LYS A 222 13.01 -6.61 20.79
C LYS A 222 12.71 -5.33 20.02
N TRP A 223 11.43 -5.14 19.72
CA TRP A 223 10.93 -3.90 19.15
C TRP A 223 11.11 -2.75 20.15
N GLN A 224 11.50 -1.59 19.62
CA GLN A 224 11.65 -0.37 20.40
C GLN A 224 10.44 0.55 20.20
N TRP A 225 10.09 1.32 21.22
CA TRP A 225 8.92 2.18 21.25
C TRP A 225 9.26 3.56 21.78
N ILE A 226 8.64 4.58 21.20
CA ILE A 226 8.75 5.98 21.61
C ILE A 226 7.35 6.59 21.76
N SER A 227 7.20 7.52 22.70
CA SER A 227 5.95 8.27 22.84
C SER A 227 5.79 9.25 21.67
N LEU A 228 4.65 9.20 20.99
CA LEU A 228 4.37 10.11 19.88
C LEU A 228 4.23 11.58 20.32
N LYS A 229 3.96 11.83 21.61
CA LYS A 229 3.96 13.19 22.19
C LYS A 229 5.35 13.85 22.21
N LYS A 230 6.42 13.08 21.93
CA LYS A 230 7.82 13.53 21.97
C LYS A 230 8.46 13.64 20.59
N VAL A 231 7.69 13.40 19.53
CA VAL A 231 8.19 13.46 18.15
C VAL A 231 7.21 14.23 17.26
N LYS A 232 7.71 14.75 16.14
CA LYS A 232 6.92 15.40 15.10
C LYS A 232 7.26 14.76 13.75
N GLU A 233 6.25 14.37 12.98
CA GLU A 233 6.44 13.82 11.63
C GLU A 233 7.15 14.84 10.72
N ILE A 234 8.07 14.33 9.89
CA ILE A 234 8.82 15.07 8.86
C ILE A 234 8.77 14.34 7.50
#